data_AF-A0A8S9LK77-F1
#
_entry.id   AF-A0A8S9LK77-F1
#
_cell.length_a   1.000
_cell.length_b   1.000
_cell.length_c   1.000
_cell.angle_alpha   90.00
_cell.angle_beta   90.00
_cell.angle_gamma   90.00
#
_symmetry.space_group_name_H-M   'P 1'
#
loop_
_entity.id
_entity.type
_entity.pdbx_description
1 polymer ?
#
loop_
_entity_poly.entity_id
_entity_poly.type
_entity_poly.pdbx_seq_one_letter_code
_entity_poly.pdbx_strand_id
1 'polypeptide(L)' 'MSGVTCSLRFPGQLNSDPRLHFFMVGFAPLTSRGSQQYISLTVPELTQQMWNAKNMMCAADPRHGRYLTASAMF' A
#
# COMPACT_ATOMS: atom_id res chain seq x y z
N MET A 1 2.68 -8.89 -3.47
CA MET A 1 4.13 -9.23 -3.35
C MET A 1 5.01 -8.45 -4.33
N SER A 2 4.61 -8.24 -5.59
CA SER A 2 5.41 -7.46 -6.56
C SER A 2 5.75 -6.05 -6.07
N GLY A 3 4.80 -5.31 -5.50
CA GLY A 3 5.03 -3.94 -5.02
C GLY A 3 6.19 -3.82 -4.01
N VAL A 4 6.29 -4.71 -3.03
CA VAL A 4 7.34 -4.66 -1.97
C VAL A 4 8.77 -4.77 -2.53
N THR A 5 8.93 -5.35 -3.72
CA THR A 5 10.25 -5.56 -4.36
C THR A 5 10.48 -4.64 -5.57
N CYS A 6 9.60 -3.67 -5.84
CA CYS A 6 9.78 -2.76 -6.98
C CYS A 6 11.07 -1.95 -6.87
N SER A 7 11.40 -1.41 -5.69
CA SER A 7 12.64 -0.64 -5.46
C SER A 7 13.93 -1.43 -5.66
N LEU A 8 13.86 -2.77 -5.64
CA LEU A 8 15.02 -3.65 -5.92
C LEU A 8 15.14 -4.00 -7.41
N ARG A 9 14.03 -3.93 -8.16
CA ARG A 9 13.94 -4.40 -9.55
C ARG A 9 14.00 -3.27 -10.57
N PHE A 10 13.57 -2.07 -10.18
CA PHE A 10 13.47 -0.93 -11.07
C PHE A 10 14.10 0.33 -10.44
N PRO A 11 14.77 1.18 -11.24
CA PRO A 11 15.25 2.47 -10.77
C PRO A 11 14.07 3.39 -10.45
N GLY A 12 14.08 4.02 -9.28
CA GLY A 12 13.05 4.96 -8.83
C GLY A 12 13.69 6.15 -8.13
N GLN A 13 12.99 7.29 -8.12
CA GLN A 13 13.49 8.51 -7.46
C GLN A 13 13.59 8.37 -5.93
N LEU A 14 12.80 7.49 -5.34
CA LEU A 14 12.79 7.21 -3.91
C LEU A 14 12.75 5.70 -3.66
N ASN A 15 13.91 5.05 -3.71
CA ASN A 15 14.05 3.62 -3.43
C ASN A 15 14.22 3.38 -1.92
N SER A 16 13.40 2.48 -1.35
CA SER A 16 13.47 2.09 0.07
C SER A 16 13.98 0.66 0.20
N ASP A 17 15.07 0.48 0.94
CA ASP A 17 15.65 -0.84 1.22
C ASP A 17 14.98 -1.44 2.48
N PRO A 18 14.22 -2.56 2.37
CA PRO A 18 13.44 -3.09 3.49
C PRO A 18 14.33 -3.79 4.52
N ARG A 19 14.89 -3.04 5.47
CA ARG A 19 15.73 -3.59 6.57
C ARG A 19 14.96 -3.94 7.85
N LEU A 20 13.70 -3.49 7.98
CA LEU A 20 12.84 -3.87 9.11
C LEU A 20 12.21 -5.25 8.85
N HIS A 21 12.11 -6.08 9.89
CA HIS A 21 11.80 -7.51 9.72
C HIS A 21 10.31 -7.84 9.57
N PHE A 22 9.39 -6.98 10.04
CA PHE A 22 7.95 -7.23 10.00
C PHE A 22 7.21 -6.00 9.47
N PHE A 23 6.55 -6.18 8.32
CA PHE A 23 5.76 -5.14 7.68
C PHE A 23 4.29 -5.50 7.65
N MET A 24 3.45 -4.51 7.91
CA MET A 24 2.03 -4.59 7.58
C MET A 24 1.86 -4.06 6.16
N VAL A 25 1.55 -4.96 5.21
CA VAL A 25 1.45 -4.62 3.79
C VAL A 25 -0.01 -4.37 3.43
N GLY A 26 -0.29 -3.28 2.71
CA GLY A 26 -1.58 -2.98 2.10
C GLY A 26 -1.44 -2.77 0.60
N PHE A 27 -2.55 -2.85 -0.13
CA PHE A 27 -2.58 -2.57 -1.57
C PHE A 27 -3.76 -1.67 -1.90
N ALA A 28 -3.52 -0.67 -2.75
CA ALA A 28 -4.54 0.17 -3.35
C ALA A 28 -4.19 0.39 -4.84
N PRO A 29 -5.16 0.36 -5.76
CA PRO A 29 -6.60 0.20 -5.52
C PRO A 29 -7.05 -1.26 -5.39
N LEU A 30 -7.91 -1.55 -4.40
CA LEU A 30 -8.62 -2.83 -4.28
C LEU A 30 -10.02 -2.70 -4.88
N THR A 31 -10.14 -3.01 -6.17
CA THR A 31 -11.41 -2.89 -6.91
C THR A 31 -11.79 -4.22 -7.54
N SER A 32 -13.09 -4.50 -7.60
CA SER A 32 -13.59 -5.64 -8.37
C SER A 32 -13.47 -5.34 -9.87
N ARG A 33 -13.28 -6.36 -10.72
CA ARG A 33 -13.18 -6.19 -12.17
C ARG A 33 -14.39 -5.44 -12.77
N GLY A 34 -15.59 -5.68 -12.24
CA GLY A 34 -16.81 -5.01 -12.69
C GLY A 34 -16.95 -3.56 -12.22
N SER A 35 -16.23 -3.17 -11.16
CA SER A 35 -16.30 -1.82 -10.59
C SER A 35 -15.24 -0.87 -11.15
N GLN A 36 -14.26 -1.36 -11.92
CA GLN A 36 -13.13 -0.55 -12.41
C GLN A 36 -13.57 0.63 -13.29
N GLN A 37 -14.62 0.47 -14.10
CA GLN A 37 -15.12 1.53 -14.98
C GLN A 37 -15.92 2.62 -14.24
N TYR A 38 -16.36 2.35 -13.01
CA TYR A 38 -17.23 3.22 -12.22
C TYR A 38 -16.50 3.96 -11.10
N ILE A 39 -15.19 3.76 -10.96
CA ILE A 39 -14.37 4.36 -9.91
C ILE A 39 -13.36 5.29 -10.56
N SER A 40 -13.40 6.56 -10.17
CA SER A 40 -12.31 7.50 -10.45
C SER A 40 -11.08 7.07 -9.65
N LEU A 41 -9.92 7.00 -10.29
CA LEU A 41 -8.65 6.62 -9.65
C LEU A 41 -7.74 7.85 -9.59
N THR A 42 -8.01 8.74 -8.65
CA THR A 42 -7.16 9.90 -8.39
C THR A 42 -6.13 9.60 -7.30
N VAL A 43 -5.02 10.33 -7.30
CA VAL A 43 -3.97 10.19 -6.27
C VAL A 43 -4.51 10.37 -4.84
N PRO A 44 -5.38 11.36 -4.55
CA PRO A 44 -5.99 11.49 -3.23
C PRO A 44 -6.85 10.28 -2.82
N GLU A 45 -7.64 9.74 -3.74
CA GLU A 45 -8.49 8.56 -3.47
C GLU A 45 -7.65 7.31 -3.19
N LEU A 46 -6.59 7.09 -3.99
CA LEU A 46 -5.64 6.00 -3.77
C LEU A 46 -4.97 6.12 -2.40
N THR A 47 -4.50 7.32 -2.07
CA THR A 47 -3.84 7.60 -0.79
C THR A 47 -4.77 7.31 0.38
N GLN A 48 -6.04 7.70 0.29
CA GLN A 48 -7.03 7.42 1.33
C GLN A 48 -7.29 5.92 1.48
N GLN A 49 -7.32 5.17 0.37
CA GLN A 49 -7.49 3.73 0.39
C GLN A 49 -6.31 2.99 1.04
N MET A 50 -5.08 3.49 0.90
CA MET A 50 -3.89 2.87 1.48
C MET A 50 -3.97 2.74 3.01
N TRP A 51 -4.61 3.71 3.69
CA TRP A 51 -4.71 3.75 5.15
C TRP A 51 -5.98 3.08 5.70
N ASN A 52 -6.82 2.52 4.84
CA ASN A 52 -8.01 1.81 5.28
C ASN A 52 -7.61 0.45 5.87
N ALA A 53 -8.01 0.19 7.12
CA ALA A 53 -7.75 -1.08 7.80
C ALA A 53 -8.25 -2.30 6.99
N LYS A 54 -9.33 -2.16 6.21
CA LYS A 54 -9.86 -3.23 5.36
C LYS A 54 -8.98 -3.58 4.15
N ASN A 55 -8.05 -2.68 3.78
CA ASN A 55 -7.15 -2.85 2.64
C ASN A 55 -5.77 -3.40 3.07
N MET A 56 -5.60 -3.67 4.36
CA MET A 56 -4.40 -4.30 4.91
C MET A 56 -4.46 -5.82 4.65
N MET A 57 -3.35 -6.39 4.20
CA MET A 57 -3.20 -7.84 4.00
C MET A 57 -2.79 -8.58 5.29
N CYS A 58 -2.70 -7.87 6.41
CA CYS A 58 -2.51 -8.44 7.74
C CYS A 58 -3.83 -8.37 8.49
N ALA A 59 -4.23 -9.46 9.15
CA ALA A 59 -5.42 -9.51 10.01
C ALA A 59 -5.17 -8.83 11.37
N ALA A 60 -4.72 -7.59 11.34
CA ALA A 60 -4.49 -6.74 12.50
C ALA A 60 -5.08 -5.35 12.21
N ASP A 61 -5.73 -4.74 13.21
CA ASP A 61 -6.25 -3.38 13.05
C ASP A 61 -5.11 -2.35 13.32
N PRO A 62 -4.66 -1.58 12.31
CA PRO A 62 -3.64 -0.56 12.50
C PRO A 62 -3.99 0.51 13.53
N ARG A 63 -5.28 0.68 13.85
CA ARG A 63 -5.75 1.69 14.81
C ARG A 63 -5.43 1.33 16.25
N HIS A 64 -5.17 0.07 16.55
CA HIS A 64 -4.73 -0.37 17.89
C HIS A 64 -3.24 -0.11 18.15
N GLY A 65 -2.52 0.52 17.22
CA GLY A 65 -1.11 0.86 17.36
C GLY A 65 -0.78 2.23 16.78
N ARG A 66 0.52 2.47 16.55
CA ARG A 66 1.03 3.66 15.87
C ARG A 66 1.98 3.24 14.76
N TYR A 67 1.97 3.95 13.65
CA TYR A 67 2.93 3.74 12.57
C TYR A 67 4.29 4.29 12.99
N LEU A 68 5.30 3.42 13.09
CA LEU A 68 6.69 3.81 13.35
C LEU A 68 7.36 4.34 12.08
N THR A 69 7.11 3.67 10.96
CA THR A 69 7.58 4.02 9.62
C THR A 69 6.55 3.57 8.60
N ALA A 70 6.37 4.33 7.52
CA ALA A 70 5.54 3.93 6.40
C ALA A 70 6.27 4.23 5.08
N SER A 71 6.07 3.38 4.09
CA SER A 71 6.55 3.59 2.72
C SER A 71 5.41 3.31 1.75
N ALA A 72 5.21 4.22 0.82
CA ALA A 72 4.21 4.14 -0.23
C ALA A 72 4.94 4.03 -1.57
N MET A 73 4.66 2.95 -2.32
CA MET A 73 5.12 2.81 -3.70
C MET A 73 3.93 3.05 -4.62
N PHE A 74 4.04 4.10 -5.44
CA PHE A 74 3.08 4.47 -6.48
C PHE A 74 3.48 3.86 -7.83
#